data_AF-A0A1I3S5B5-F1
#
_entry.id   AF-A0A1I3S5B5-F1
#
_cell.length_a   1.000
_cell.length_b   1.000
_cell.length_c   1.000
_cell.angle_alpha   90.00
_cell.angle_beta   90.00
_cell.angle_gamma   90.00
#
_symmetry.space_group_name_H-M   'P 1'
#
loop_
_entity.id
_entity.type
_entity.pdbx_description
1 polymer ?
#
loop_
_entity_poly.entity_id
_entity_poly.type
_entity_poly.pdbx_seq_one_letter_code
_entity_poly.pdbx_strand_id
1 'polypeptide(L)'
;MAKRAPVPVSPFGSQDYELSCDNLITLREAHIRSRHARPMRVGDLCTLSQDGEVYELVVTDFTDRGGEGWSVRCRIIDMHRP
;
A
#
# COMPACT_ATOMS: atom_id res chain seq x y z
N MET A 1 -26.30 8.98 -8.04
CA MET A 1 -25.22 9.99 -7.81
C MET A 1 -24.48 9.54 -6.55
N ALA A 2 -23.17 9.35 -6.46
CA ALA A 2 -22.03 9.68 -7.32
C ALA A 2 -21.20 8.43 -7.64
N LYS A 3 -20.71 8.31 -8.89
CA LYS A 3 -19.66 7.35 -9.23
C LYS A 3 -18.42 7.75 -8.42
N ARG A 4 -18.02 6.90 -7.47
CA ARG A 4 -16.83 7.08 -6.64
C ARG A 4 -15.64 7.08 -7.60
N ALA A 5 -15.17 8.26 -7.99
CA ALA A 5 -14.01 8.39 -8.85
C ALA A 5 -12.85 7.65 -8.19
N PRO A 6 -12.07 6.84 -8.92
CA PRO A 6 -10.85 6.25 -8.39
C PRO A 6 -10.02 7.41 -7.83
N VAL A 7 -9.73 7.37 -6.53
CA VAL A 7 -8.82 8.34 -5.95
C VAL A 7 -7.49 8.13 -6.67
N PRO A 8 -6.85 9.17 -7.23
CA PRO A 8 -5.56 9.01 -7.85
C PRO A 8 -4.63 8.39 -6.81
N VAL A 9 -4.19 7.16 -7.08
CA VAL A 9 -3.19 6.50 -6.28
C VAL A 9 -1.90 7.25 -6.60
N SER A 10 -1.53 8.22 -5.76
CA SER A 10 -0.22 8.86 -5.89
C SER A 10 0.84 7.76 -5.97
N PRO A 11 1.80 7.84 -6.91
CA PRO A 11 2.87 6.85 -6.99
C PRO A 11 3.55 6.78 -5.62
N PHE A 12 3.52 5.58 -5.04
CA PHE A 12 4.12 5.33 -3.73
C PHE A 12 5.60 5.72 -3.80
N GLY A 13 6.00 6.70 -2.98
CA GLY A 13 7.27 7.42 -3.10
C GLY A 13 7.20 8.89 -2.69
N SER A 14 5.99 9.46 -2.52
CA SER A 14 5.80 10.80 -1.96
C SER A 14 5.93 10.83 -0.44
N GLN A 15 7.18 10.98 0.02
CA GLN A 15 7.70 11.57 1.27
C GLN A 15 7.24 11.07 2.66
N ASP A 16 6.14 10.33 2.84
CA ASP A 16 5.65 10.01 4.19
C ASP A 16 5.36 8.53 4.47
N TYR A 17 5.52 7.65 3.47
CA TYR A 17 5.26 6.23 3.62
C TYR A 17 6.58 5.46 3.72
N GLU A 18 6.69 4.62 4.74
CA GLU A 18 7.75 3.63 4.84
C GLU A 18 7.20 2.27 4.47
N LEU A 19 7.95 1.58 3.61
CA LEU A 19 7.62 0.27 3.10
C LEU A 19 8.60 -0.75 3.67
N SER A 20 8.08 -1.78 4.31
CA SER A 20 8.83 -2.96 4.71
C SER A 20 8.29 -4.15 3.92
N CYS A 21 9.18 -4.70 3.11
CA CYS A 21 8.90 -5.78 2.18
C CYS A 21 9.86 -6.92 2.49
N ASP A 22 9.52 -7.73 3.49
CA ASP A 22 10.24 -8.97 3.75
C ASP A 22 9.93 -9.94 2.60
N ASN A 23 10.75 -9.90 1.56
CA ASN A 23 10.72 -10.82 0.43
C ASN A 23 9.33 -10.92 -0.26
N LEU A 24 8.89 -9.80 -0.88
CA LEU A 24 7.62 -9.65 -1.63
C LEU A 24 7.27 -10.85 -2.53
N ILE A 25 8.26 -11.43 -3.19
CA ILE A 25 8.10 -12.55 -4.12
C ILE A 25 7.69 -13.83 -3.35
N THR A 26 8.25 -14.03 -2.17
CA THR A 26 8.07 -15.27 -1.40
C THR A 26 6.86 -15.20 -0.48
N LEU A 27 6.68 -14.08 0.23
CA LEU A 27 5.57 -13.92 1.19
C LEU A 27 4.31 -13.33 0.54
N ARG A 28 4.42 -12.70 -0.63
CA ARG A 28 3.31 -11.97 -1.29
C ARG A 28 2.63 -10.96 -0.36
N GLU A 29 3.40 -10.40 0.57
CA GLU A 29 2.94 -9.46 1.57
C GLU A 29 3.83 -8.21 1.60
N ALA A 30 3.22 -7.07 1.90
CA ALA A 30 3.90 -5.80 2.11
C ALA A 30 3.37 -5.13 3.36
N HIS A 31 4.27 -4.55 4.16
CA HIS A 31 3.89 -3.73 5.31
C HIS A 31 4.15 -2.26 4.96
N ILE A 32 3.08 -1.46 4.94
CA ILE A 32 3.18 -0.03 4.72
C ILE A 32 2.86 0.69 6.02
N ARG A 33 3.67 1.66 6.42
CA ARG A 33 3.40 2.50 7.58
C ARG A 33 3.59 3.96 7.24
N SER A 34 2.87 4.83 7.95
CA SER A 34 3.07 6.27 7.86
C SER A 34 2.61 6.96 9.12
N ARG A 35 3.25 8.08 9.44
CA ARG A 35 2.82 8.99 10.50
C ARG A 35 2.04 10.19 10.00
N HIS A 36 2.42 10.71 8.83
CA HIS A 36 1.94 11.99 8.33
C HIS A 36 0.96 11.86 7.16
N ALA A 37 0.95 10.70 6.50
CA ALA A 37 0.08 10.47 5.37
C ALA A 37 -1.31 10.01 5.78
N ARG A 38 -2.27 10.18 4.85
CA ARG A 38 -3.63 9.72 5.05
C ARG A 38 -3.67 8.19 5.19
N PRO A 39 -4.34 7.64 6.22
CA PRO A 39 -4.44 6.19 6.39
C PRO A 39 -5.21 5.52 5.26
N MET A 40 -4.63 4.43 4.77
CA MET A 40 -5.32 3.45 3.91
C MET A 40 -6.31 2.63 4.74
N ARG A 41 -7.34 2.11 4.08
CA ARG A 41 -8.38 1.27 4.71
C ARG A 41 -8.31 -0.15 4.19
N VAL A 42 -8.80 -1.09 4.99
CA VAL A 42 -8.99 -2.48 4.55
C VAL A 42 -9.87 -2.52 3.31
N GLY A 43 -9.40 -3.25 2.29
CA GLY A 43 -10.02 -3.35 0.98
C GLY A 43 -9.58 -2.27 -0.03
N ASP A 44 -8.80 -1.28 0.39
CA ASP A 44 -8.20 -0.34 -0.56
C ASP A 44 -7.17 -1.06 -1.44
N LEU A 45 -7.10 -0.63 -2.70
CA LEU A 45 -6.13 -1.10 -3.68
C LEU A 45 -4.99 -0.10 -3.80
N CYS A 46 -3.76 -0.61 -3.83
CA CYS A 46 -2.55 0.18 -4.01
C CYS A 46 -1.59 -0.49 -5.00
N THR A 47 -0.71 0.32 -5.59
CA THR A 47 0.31 -0.15 -6.53
C THR A 47 1.70 0.15 -6.00
N LEU A 48 2.61 -0.81 -6.06
CA LEU A 48 3.99 -0.64 -5.67
C LEU A 48 4.89 -0.87 -6.87
N SER A 49 5.72 0.11 -7.21
CA SER A 49 6.77 -0.05 -8.22
C SER A 49 8.09 -0.37 -7.54
N GLN A 50 8.66 -1.55 -7.81
CA GLN A 50 9.94 -1.96 -7.26
C GLN A 50 10.69 -2.85 -8.26
N ASP A 51 11.99 -2.60 -8.43
CA ASP A 51 12.89 -3.39 -9.30
C ASP A 51 12.41 -3.55 -10.75
N GLY A 52 11.70 -2.54 -11.28
CA GLY A 52 11.16 -2.56 -12.65
C GLY A 52 9.85 -3.34 -12.82
N GLU A 53 9.30 -3.86 -11.72
CA GLU A 53 7.99 -4.53 -11.67
C GLU A 53 6.97 -3.62 -10.98
N VAL A 54 5.69 -3.78 -11.33
CA VAL A 54 4.55 -3.16 -10.67
C VAL A 54 3.73 -4.24 -10.00
N TYR A 55 3.53 -4.10 -8.69
CA TYR A 55 2.73 -4.99 -7.87
C TYR A 55 1.40 -4.33 -7.55
N GLU A 56 0.31 -5.03 -7.82
CA GLU A 56 -1.01 -4.65 -7.33
C GLU A 56 -1.26 -5.30 -5.98
N LEU A 57 -1.67 -4.49 -5.02
CA LEU A 57 -1.79 -4.83 -3.62
C LEU A 57 -3.19 -4.49 -3.12
N VAL A 58 -3.73 -5.34 -2.25
CA VAL A 58 -4.94 -5.04 -1.48
C VAL A 58 -4.62 -4.96 -0.01
N VAL A 59 -5.13 -3.95 0.68
CA VAL A 59 -4.99 -3.81 2.13
C VAL A 59 -5.86 -4.85 2.82
N THR A 60 -5.25 -5.76 3.57
CA THR A 60 -5.95 -6.84 4.29
C THR A 60 -6.12 -6.55 5.76
N ASP A 61 -5.25 -5.74 6.35
CA ASP A 61 -5.28 -5.40 7.76
C ASP A 61 -4.82 -3.97 8.03
N PHE A 62 -5.40 -3.33 9.04
CA PHE A 62 -5.08 -1.96 9.46
C PHE A 62 -4.82 -1.92 10.96
N THR A 63 -3.71 -1.28 11.33
CA THR A 63 -3.32 -1.05 12.71
C THR A 63 -3.16 0.44 12.94
N ASP A 64 -4.01 1.01 13.81
CA ASP A 64 -3.79 2.33 14.36
C ASP A 64 -2.70 2.26 15.43
N ARG A 65 -1.69 3.13 15.32
CA ARG A 65 -0.59 3.25 16.31
C ARG A 65 -0.68 4.58 17.07
N GLY A 66 -1.77 5.33 16.93
CA GLY A 66 -1.99 6.59 17.63
C GLY A 66 -0.96 7.65 17.23
N GLY A 67 -0.22 8.18 18.22
CA GLY A 67 0.78 9.25 18.00
C GLY A 67 1.96 8.85 17.09
N GLU A 68 2.17 7.55 16.91
CA GLU A 68 3.19 6.96 16.03
C GLU A 68 2.69 6.76 14.59
N GLY A 69 1.43 7.11 14.30
CA GLY A 69 0.82 6.96 12.99
C GLY A 69 0.00 5.69 12.84
N TRP A 70 0.08 5.08 11.68
CA TRP A 70 -0.66 3.87 11.33
C TRP A 70 0.21 2.92 10.53
N SER A 71 -0.22 1.66 10.44
CA SER A 71 0.38 0.70 9.52
C SER A 71 -0.65 -0.26 8.96
N VAL A 72 -0.42 -0.75 7.75
CA VAL A 72 -1.28 -1.72 7.09
C VAL A 72 -0.49 -2.90 6.58
N ARG A 73 -1.13 -4.06 6.57
CA ARG A 73 -0.64 -5.22 5.82
C ARG A 73 -1.38 -5.28 4.50
N CYS A 74 -0.63 -5.47 3.44
CA CYS A 74 -1.14 -5.62 2.10
C CYS A 74 -0.76 -6.98 1.55
N ARG A 75 -1.62 -7.55 0.71
CA ARG A 75 -1.35 -8.77 -0.03
C ARG A 75 -1.25 -8.47 -1.52
N ILE A 76 -0.27 -9.07 -2.19
CA ILE A 76 -0.09 -8.95 -3.64
C ILE A 76 -1.17 -9.77 -4.35
N ILE A 77 -2.01 -9.11 -5.14
CA ILE A 77 -3.05 -9.73 -5.95
C ILE A 77 -2.62 -9.91 -7.41
N ASP A 78 -1.76 -9.04 -7.94
CA ASP A 78 -1.21 -9.15 -9.28
C ASP A 78 0.22 -8.57 -9.38
N MET A 79 0.95 -8.94 -10.42
CA MET A 79 2.29 -8.44 -10.74
C MET A 79 2.46 -8.36 -12.26
N HIS A 80 2.86 -7.19 -12.75
CA HIS A 80 3.15 -7.00 -14.16
C HIS A 80 4.33 -6.03 -14.38
N ARG A 81 4.96 -6.17 -15.54
CA ARG A 81 5.88 -5.15 -16.05
C ARG A 81 5.08 -4.01 -16.67
N PRO A 82 5.40 -2.75 -16.36
CA PRO A 82 4.76 -1.58 -16.95
C PRO A 82 5.07 -1.45 -18.45
#